data_AF-A0A1Q3D500-F1
#
_entry.id   AF-A0A1Q3D500-F1
#
_cell.length_a   1.000
_cell.length_b   1.000
_cell.length_c   1.000
_cell.angle_alpha   90.00
_cell.angle_beta   90.00
_cell.angle_gamma   90.00
#
_symmetry.space_group_name_H-M   'P 1'
#
loop_
_entity.id
_entity.type
_entity.pdbx_description
1 polymer ?
#
loop_
_entity_poly.entity_id
_entity_poly.type
_entity_poly.pdbx_seq_one_letter_code
_entity_poly.pdbx_strand_id
1 'polypeptide(L)'
;MEIVEAVVIAGAGIAGLATALALKGVGVLALVLERSYGLRATGAALTLFPNAWLALDALYVSHKPTSKTNPMMGSVTNVRTGLIQDISLSGTEWLNAVPRSVHRKVLLETLANELPKDTIRFSSKLATIESQAQEAGSPIAIIHLEDKTVIKAKVLIGCDEVHAVVAHWLGIAPAVHSGRSAVRGFSVFPQGHGMQEVQQFVDLGKRVG
;
A
#
# COMPACT_ATOMS: atom_id res chain seq x y z
N MET A 1 2.07 18.92 23.74
CA MET A 1 2.92 17.76 24.12
C MET A 1 3.98 17.63 23.05
N GLU A 2 5.24 17.53 23.46
CA GLU A 2 6.39 17.42 22.55
C GLU A 2 6.95 16.00 22.67
N ILE A 3 7.12 15.32 21.53
CA ILE A 3 7.60 13.93 21.46
C ILE A 3 8.83 13.90 20.55
N VAL A 4 9.85 13.14 20.94
CA VAL A 4 11.08 12.97 20.15
C VAL A 4 11.19 11.53 19.69
N GLU A 5 11.28 11.33 18.38
CA GLU A 5 11.37 10.02 17.74
C GLU A 5 12.58 9.94 16.81
N ALA A 6 13.17 8.74 16.68
CA ALA A 6 14.27 8.55 15.74
C ALA A 6 13.77 8.54 14.29
N VAL A 7 12.75 7.73 14.01
CA VAL A 7 12.14 7.60 12.68
C VAL A 7 10.63 7.73 12.80
N VAL A 8 10.06 8.59 11.97
CA VAL A 8 8.61 8.74 11.83
C VAL A 8 8.19 8.39 10.40
N ILE A 9 7.15 7.59 10.26
CA ILE A 9 6.53 7.22 8.98
C ILE A 9 5.14 7.87 8.93
N ALA A 10 4.88 8.69 7.93
CA ALA A 10 3.57 9.30 7.71
C ALA A 10 2.71 8.37 6.84
N GLY A 11 1.72 7.70 7.43
CA GLY A 11 0.74 6.85 6.76
C GLY A 11 0.87 5.36 7.08
N ALA A 12 -0.21 4.73 7.54
CA ALA A 12 -0.28 3.29 7.83
C ALA A 12 -0.93 2.49 6.67
N GLY A 13 -0.59 2.85 5.43
CA GLY A 13 -0.90 2.05 4.25
C GLY A 13 0.02 0.84 4.10
N ILE A 14 -0.15 0.06 3.03
CA ILE A 14 0.70 -1.13 2.76
C ILE A 14 2.17 -0.75 2.74
N ALA A 15 2.52 0.36 2.06
CA ALA A 15 3.89 0.84 1.99
C ALA A 15 4.44 1.21 3.38
N GLY A 16 3.73 2.06 4.14
CA GLY A 16 4.20 2.51 5.45
C GLY A 16 4.35 1.37 6.46
N LEU A 17 3.42 0.42 6.49
CA LEU A 17 3.51 -0.76 7.35
C LEU A 17 4.65 -1.71 6.92
N ALA A 18 4.83 -1.92 5.62
CA ALA A 18 5.96 -2.71 5.11
C ALA A 18 7.30 -2.04 5.44
N THR A 19 7.41 -0.72 5.33
CA THR A 19 8.60 0.04 5.73
C THR A 19 8.87 -0.08 7.23
N ALA A 20 7.85 0.08 8.07
CA ALA A 20 8.00 -0.10 9.52
C ALA A 20 8.50 -1.51 9.87
N LEU A 21 7.97 -2.52 9.18
CA LEU A 21 8.38 -3.91 9.39
C LEU A 21 9.82 -4.17 8.91
N ALA A 22 10.22 -3.57 7.79
CA ALA A 22 11.60 -3.65 7.30
C ALA A 22 12.59 -3.02 8.29
N LEU A 23 12.27 -1.84 8.82
CA LEU A 23 13.09 -1.15 9.83
C LEU A 23 13.19 -1.98 11.11
N LYS A 24 12.07 -2.54 11.57
CA LYS A 24 12.06 -3.48 12.71
C LYS A 24 13.01 -4.66 12.45
N GLY A 25 13.02 -5.22 11.25
CA GLY A 25 13.88 -6.35 10.87
C GLY A 25 15.38 -6.06 11.00
N VAL A 26 15.78 -4.79 10.93
CA VAL A 26 17.17 -4.34 11.15
C VAL A 26 17.40 -3.68 12.51
N GLY A 27 16.43 -3.82 13.44
CA GLY A 27 16.55 -3.31 14.81
C GLY A 27 16.23 -1.82 14.99
N VAL A 28 15.65 -1.16 13.98
CA VAL A 28 15.25 0.25 14.04
C VAL A 28 13.75 0.36 14.31
N LEU A 29 13.38 1.00 15.41
CA LEU A 29 11.98 1.30 15.71
C LEU A 29 11.55 2.59 15.00
N ALA A 30 10.32 2.60 14.49
CA ALA A 30 9.73 3.74 13.83
C ALA A 30 8.30 3.96 14.33
N LEU A 31 7.93 5.22 14.55
CA LEU A 31 6.55 5.61 14.85
C LEU A 31 5.77 5.82 13.54
N VAL A 32 4.69 5.07 13.34
CA VAL A 32 3.80 5.23 12.18
C VAL A 32 2.61 6.10 12.57
N LEU A 33 2.43 7.22 11.88
CA LEU A 33 1.31 8.14 12.09
C LEU A 33 0.21 7.89 11.06
N GLU A 34 -0.99 7.57 11.50
CA GLU A 34 -2.14 7.34 10.62
C GLU A 34 -3.25 8.34 10.90
N ARG A 35 -3.69 9.07 9.86
CA ARG A 35 -4.77 10.06 9.96
C ARG A 35 -6.12 9.46 10.37
N SER A 36 -6.34 8.19 10.07
CA SER A 36 -7.59 7.47 10.35
C SER A 36 -7.67 7.04 11.80
N TYR A 37 -8.89 6.91 12.33
CA TYR A 37 -9.13 6.44 13.71
C TYR A 37 -8.73 4.97 13.95
N GLY A 38 -8.51 4.21 12.88
CA GLY A 38 -8.10 2.81 12.92
C GLY A 38 -7.56 2.37 11.57
N LEU A 39 -7.10 1.13 11.50
CA LEU A 39 -6.56 0.55 10.28
C LEU A 39 -7.68 0.44 9.23
N ARG A 40 -7.64 1.29 8.21
CA ARG A 40 -8.63 1.28 7.12
C ARG A 40 -8.39 0.08 6.20
N ALA A 41 -8.99 -1.03 6.58
CA ALA A 41 -8.88 -2.28 5.86
C ALA A 41 -9.97 -2.43 4.77
N THR A 42 -10.83 -1.44 4.56
CA THR A 42 -11.79 -1.41 3.45
C THR A 42 -11.07 -1.37 2.11
N GLY A 43 -11.56 -2.14 1.13
CA GLY A 43 -11.02 -2.13 -0.23
C GLY A 43 -11.17 -3.47 -0.94
N ALA A 44 -10.87 -3.47 -2.23
CA ALA A 44 -10.95 -4.65 -3.09
C ALA A 44 -9.72 -5.56 -2.98
N ALA A 45 -9.69 -6.63 -3.77
CA ALA A 45 -8.52 -7.48 -3.91
C ALA A 45 -7.38 -6.73 -4.62
N LEU A 46 -6.15 -7.16 -4.31
CA LEU A 46 -4.93 -6.76 -4.99
C LEU A 46 -4.30 -8.00 -5.60
N THR A 47 -3.93 -7.90 -6.87
CA THR A 47 -3.07 -8.90 -7.51
C THR A 47 -1.62 -8.56 -7.21
N LEU A 48 -0.94 -9.47 -6.51
CA LEU A 48 0.49 -9.38 -6.25
C LEU A 48 1.24 -10.28 -7.22
N PHE A 49 2.17 -9.69 -7.95
CA PHE A 49 3.11 -10.39 -8.82
C PHE A 49 4.24 -11.04 -8.01
N PRO A 50 5.00 -12.00 -8.58
CA PRO A 50 6.05 -12.72 -7.87
C PRO A 50 7.05 -11.82 -7.14
N ASN A 51 7.46 -10.70 -7.73
CA ASN A 51 8.35 -9.73 -7.08
C ASN A 51 7.79 -9.14 -5.79
N ALA A 52 6.48 -8.87 -5.73
CA ALA A 52 5.83 -8.40 -4.51
C ALA A 52 5.79 -9.51 -3.43
N TRP A 53 5.65 -10.77 -3.84
CA TRP A 53 5.73 -11.91 -2.92
C TRP A 53 7.15 -12.11 -2.37
N LEU A 54 8.19 -11.96 -3.20
CA LEU A 54 9.57 -11.96 -2.73
C LEU A 54 9.85 -10.84 -1.73
N ALA A 55 9.25 -9.65 -1.94
CA ALA A 55 9.34 -8.57 -0.97
C ALA A 55 8.65 -8.95 0.36
N LEU A 56 7.50 -9.65 0.33
CA LEU A 56 6.85 -10.16 1.54
C LEU A 56 7.63 -11.30 2.21
N ASP A 57 8.35 -12.13 1.45
CA ASP A 57 9.26 -13.16 1.95
C ASP A 57 10.42 -12.52 2.73
N ALA A 58 11.03 -11.45 2.18
CA ALA A 58 12.07 -10.68 2.85
C ALA A 58 11.59 -10.01 4.15
N LEU A 59 10.29 -9.76 4.27
CA LEU A 59 9.63 -9.26 5.46
C LEU A 59 9.12 -10.38 6.39
N TYR A 60 9.36 -11.65 6.06
CA TYR A 60 8.94 -12.85 6.79
C TYR A 60 7.42 -13.00 6.99
N VAL A 61 6.62 -12.39 6.12
CA VAL A 61 5.14 -12.38 6.23
C VAL A 61 4.42 -13.03 5.06
N SER A 62 5.11 -13.44 4.01
CA SER A 62 4.51 -14.05 2.81
C SER A 62 3.60 -15.25 3.07
N HIS A 63 3.83 -16.01 4.14
CA HIS A 63 3.06 -17.21 4.48
C HIS A 63 1.72 -16.89 5.19
N LYS A 64 1.50 -15.65 5.64
CA LYS A 64 0.34 -15.26 6.46
C LYS A 64 -0.89 -14.84 5.66
N PRO A 65 -0.78 -14.03 4.59
CA PRO A 65 -1.95 -13.66 3.81
C PRO A 65 -2.52 -14.87 3.10
N THR A 66 -3.78 -15.20 3.39
CA THR A 66 -4.53 -16.13 2.54
C THR A 66 -4.60 -15.54 1.14
N SER A 67 -4.02 -16.25 0.18
CA SER A 67 -4.02 -15.86 -1.22
C SER A 67 -4.70 -16.92 -2.07
N LYS A 68 -5.30 -16.48 -3.16
CA LYS A 68 -5.77 -17.38 -4.21
C LYS A 68 -4.82 -17.24 -5.39
N THR A 69 -4.30 -18.36 -5.87
CA THR A 69 -3.58 -18.41 -7.14
C THR A 69 -4.54 -17.95 -8.22
N ASN A 70 -4.13 -16.94 -8.97
CA ASN A 70 -4.92 -16.53 -10.13
C ASN A 70 -4.72 -17.54 -11.26
N PRO A 71 -5.72 -17.70 -12.14
CA PRO A 71 -5.52 -18.40 -13.39
C PRO A 71 -4.28 -17.91 -14.13
N MET A 72 -3.53 -18.84 -14.72
CA MET A 72 -2.37 -18.50 -15.57
C MET A 72 -2.81 -17.86 -16.90
N MET A 73 -4.05 -18.08 -17.30
CA MET A 73 -4.64 -17.59 -18.53
C MET A 73 -5.81 -16.65 -18.24
N GLY A 74 -5.97 -15.67 -19.12
CA GLY A 74 -7.17 -14.85 -19.20
C GLY A 74 -7.49 -14.52 -20.64
N SER A 75 -8.62 -13.86 -20.85
CA SER A 75 -9.03 -13.40 -22.18
C SER A 75 -9.49 -11.95 -22.13
N VAL A 76 -9.17 -11.21 -23.18
CA VAL A 76 -9.63 -9.85 -23.40
C VAL A 76 -10.62 -9.87 -24.57
N THR A 77 -11.88 -9.56 -24.28
CA THR A 77 -12.94 -9.46 -25.27
C THR A 77 -13.18 -8.00 -25.63
N ASN A 78 -13.03 -7.65 -26.90
CA ASN A 78 -13.52 -6.39 -27.43
C ASN A 78 -15.02 -6.50 -27.64
N VAL A 79 -15.80 -5.79 -26.82
CA VAL A 79 -17.27 -5.91 -26.79
C VAL A 79 -17.90 -5.42 -28.10
N ARG A 80 -17.23 -4.53 -28.83
CA ARG A 80 -17.75 -3.95 -30.08
C ARG A 80 -17.53 -4.87 -31.28
N THR A 81 -16.34 -5.47 -31.38
CA THR A 81 -15.97 -6.30 -32.54
C THR A 81 -16.20 -7.78 -32.30
N GLY A 82 -16.40 -8.20 -31.04
CA GLY A 82 -16.45 -9.60 -30.65
C GLY A 82 -15.08 -10.30 -30.68
N LEU A 83 -13.99 -9.59 -31.01
CA LEU A 83 -12.66 -10.17 -31.05
C LEU A 83 -12.22 -10.54 -29.63
N ILE A 84 -11.74 -11.77 -29.48
CA ILE A 84 -11.20 -12.31 -28.24
C ILE A 84 -9.70 -12.50 -28.43
N GLN A 85 -8.92 -12.00 -27.48
CA GLN A 85 -7.49 -12.21 -27.42
C GLN A 85 -7.14 -12.89 -26.10
N ASP A 86 -6.49 -14.04 -26.18
CA ASP A 86 -5.96 -14.71 -24.99
C ASP A 86 -4.73 -13.98 -24.48
N ILE A 87 -4.65 -13.85 -23.16
CA ILE A 87 -3.53 -13.25 -22.45
C ILE A 87 -2.95 -14.27 -21.49
N SER A 88 -1.63 -14.38 -21.51
CA SER A 88 -0.93 -15.07 -20.42
C SER A 88 -0.73 -14.13 -19.25
N LEU A 89 -1.16 -14.57 -18.08
CA LEU A 89 -0.91 -13.94 -16.79
C LEU A 89 0.30 -14.56 -16.09
N SER A 90 0.93 -15.59 -16.67
CA SER A 90 2.20 -16.08 -16.18
C SER A 90 3.23 -14.96 -16.29
N GLY A 91 3.91 -14.65 -15.18
CA GLY A 91 5.05 -13.73 -15.21
C GLY A 91 6.09 -14.19 -16.24
N THR A 92 6.98 -13.28 -16.63
CA THR A 92 8.15 -13.62 -17.44
C THR A 92 8.82 -14.88 -16.88
N GLU A 93 9.33 -15.76 -17.76
CA GLU A 93 9.86 -17.11 -17.48
C GLU A 93 10.85 -17.22 -16.29
N TRP A 94 11.39 -16.08 -15.83
CA TRP A 94 12.42 -15.95 -14.81
C TRP A 94 12.07 -16.44 -13.40
N LEU A 95 10.79 -16.61 -13.05
CA LEU A 95 10.40 -16.96 -11.67
C LEU A 95 9.47 -18.17 -11.52
N ASN A 96 8.98 -18.77 -12.61
CA ASN A 96 8.02 -19.89 -12.59
C ASN A 96 6.86 -19.70 -11.58
N ALA A 97 6.50 -18.45 -11.26
CA ALA A 97 5.57 -18.11 -10.19
C ALA A 97 4.40 -17.32 -10.75
N VAL A 98 3.19 -17.70 -10.33
CA VAL A 98 1.94 -17.07 -10.78
C VAL A 98 1.60 -15.86 -9.92
N PRO A 99 0.98 -14.81 -10.49
CA PRO A 99 0.35 -13.76 -9.69
C PRO A 99 -0.69 -14.37 -8.75
N ARG A 100 -0.75 -13.85 -7.52
CA ARG A 100 -1.75 -14.29 -6.53
C ARG A 100 -2.55 -13.10 -6.04
N SER A 101 -3.86 -13.29 -5.93
CA SER A 101 -4.76 -12.27 -5.40
C SER A 101 -4.85 -12.40 -3.89
N VAL A 102 -4.77 -11.25 -3.21
CA VAL A 102 -4.97 -11.12 -1.77
C VAL A 102 -6.02 -10.05 -1.50
N HIS A 103 -6.79 -10.24 -0.44
CA HIS A 103 -7.69 -9.19 0.03
C HIS A 103 -6.85 -8.07 0.67
N ARG A 104 -7.04 -6.80 0.26
CA ARG A 104 -6.26 -5.66 0.78
C ARG A 104 -6.29 -5.60 2.32
N LYS A 105 -7.47 -5.80 2.91
CA LYS A 105 -7.67 -5.98 4.36
C LYS A 105 -6.66 -6.94 4.99
N VAL A 106 -6.63 -8.18 4.51
CA VAL A 106 -5.80 -9.25 5.06
C VAL A 106 -4.32 -8.90 4.98
N LEU A 107 -3.88 -8.29 3.87
CA LEU A 107 -2.49 -7.85 3.73
C LEU A 107 -2.13 -6.74 4.74
N LEU A 108 -2.98 -5.73 4.89
CA LEU A 108 -2.77 -4.65 5.87
C LEU A 108 -2.73 -5.19 7.30
N GLU A 109 -3.70 -6.03 7.67
CA GLU A 109 -3.77 -6.64 9.00
C GLU A 109 -2.56 -7.52 9.28
N THR A 110 -2.12 -8.31 8.29
CA THR A 110 -0.90 -9.12 8.40
C THR A 110 0.30 -8.24 8.73
N LEU A 111 0.52 -7.16 7.98
CA LEU A 111 1.66 -6.27 8.19
C LEU A 111 1.59 -5.56 9.55
N ALA A 112 0.40 -5.07 9.93
CA ALA A 112 0.20 -4.36 11.20
C ALA A 112 0.41 -5.27 12.41
N ASN A 113 -0.07 -6.52 12.36
CA ASN A 113 0.02 -7.47 13.47
C ASN A 113 1.46 -7.93 13.77
N GLU A 114 2.39 -7.79 12.82
CA GLU A 114 3.80 -8.07 13.06
C GLU A 114 4.55 -6.95 13.76
N LEU A 115 3.95 -5.76 13.85
CA LEU A 115 4.60 -4.62 14.50
C LEU A 115 4.38 -4.69 16.02
N PRO A 116 5.36 -4.22 16.82
CA PRO A 116 5.17 -4.07 18.26
C PRO A 116 3.93 -3.22 18.57
N LYS A 117 3.30 -3.49 19.72
CA LYS A 117 2.22 -2.64 20.22
C LYS A 117 2.68 -1.18 20.27
N ASP A 118 1.76 -0.26 20.00
CA ASP A 118 1.98 1.19 20.01
C ASP A 118 2.91 1.72 18.90
N THR A 119 3.34 0.88 17.95
CA THR A 119 4.06 1.32 16.74
C THR A 119 3.22 2.24 15.86
N ILE A 120 1.91 2.04 15.83
CA ILE A 120 0.97 2.82 15.01
C ILE A 120 0.17 3.73 15.92
N ARG A 121 0.26 5.05 15.69
CA ARG A 121 -0.58 6.06 16.32
C ARG A 121 -1.66 6.50 15.33
N PHE A 122 -2.89 6.09 15.62
CA PHE A 122 -4.07 6.49 14.86
C PHE A 122 -4.51 7.92 15.18
N SER A 123 -5.49 8.43 14.43
CA SER A 123 -6.03 9.80 14.53
C SER A 123 -4.95 10.88 14.50
N SER A 124 -3.85 10.62 13.81
CA SER A 124 -2.64 11.46 13.78
C SER A 124 -2.46 12.05 12.39
N LYS A 125 -3.28 13.05 12.08
CA LYS A 125 -3.21 13.76 10.79
C LYS A 125 -2.14 14.85 10.86
N LEU A 126 -1.17 14.78 9.96
CA LEU A 126 -0.16 15.80 9.79
C LEU A 126 -0.81 17.09 9.26
N ALA A 127 -0.43 18.23 9.83
CA ALA A 127 -0.87 19.56 9.46
C ALA A 127 0.24 20.30 8.70
N THR A 128 1.41 20.45 9.32
CA THR A 128 2.57 21.12 8.72
C THR A 128 3.87 20.42 9.11
N ILE A 129 4.91 20.63 8.31
CA ILE A 129 6.24 20.09 8.55
C ILE A 129 7.23 21.24 8.39
N GLU A 130 8.17 21.35 9.33
CA GLU A 130 9.24 22.34 9.33
C GLU A 130 10.60 21.64 9.47
N SER A 131 11.64 22.24 8.90
CA SER A 131 13.02 21.79 9.10
C SER A 131 13.68 22.68 10.16
N GLN A 132 14.14 22.09 11.26
CA GLN A 132 14.94 22.80 12.24
C GLN A 132 16.42 22.48 12.04
N ALA A 133 17.21 23.50 11.72
CA ALA A 133 18.67 23.39 11.70
C ALA A 133 19.22 23.14 13.11
N GLN A 134 20.27 22.35 13.20
CA GLN A 134 21.00 22.11 14.45
C GLN A 134 22.40 22.74 14.36
N GLU A 135 22.92 23.23 15.49
CA GLU A 135 24.27 23.82 15.57
C GLU A 135 25.37 22.81 15.19
N ALA A 136 25.13 21.52 15.46
CA ALA A 136 25.96 20.41 14.98
C ALA A 136 25.06 19.22 14.60
N GLY A 137 25.17 18.75 13.35
CA GLY A 137 24.45 17.57 12.85
C GLY A 137 23.47 17.85 11.71
N SER A 138 22.73 16.82 11.31
CA SER A 138 21.70 16.94 10.27
C SER A 138 20.45 17.65 10.82
N PRO A 139 19.72 18.40 9.98
CA PRO A 139 18.47 19.02 10.39
C PRO A 139 17.44 17.97 10.83
N ILE A 140 16.60 18.33 11.79
CA ILE A 140 15.48 17.49 12.24
C ILE A 140 14.17 17.97 11.63
N ALA A 141 13.25 17.05 11.38
CA ALA A 141 11.89 17.38 10.98
C ALA A 141 11.04 17.67 12.21
N ILE A 142 10.35 18.81 12.23
CA ILE A 142 9.29 19.12 13.20
C ILE A 142 7.96 18.88 12.50
N ILE A 143 7.19 17.94 13.05
CA ILE A 143 5.92 17.49 12.49
C ILE A 143 4.81 18.00 13.41
N HIS A 144 3.96 18.87 12.88
CA HIS A 144 2.80 19.38 13.58
C HIS A 144 1.58 18.56 13.19
N LEU A 145 0.84 18.06 14.17
CA LEU A 145 -0.43 17.36 13.95
C LEU A 145 -1.61 18.31 14.13
N GLU A 146 -2.76 17.97 13.56
CA GLU A 146 -4.00 18.75 13.70
C GLU A 146 -4.47 18.88 15.15
N ASP A 147 -4.15 17.90 16.01
CA ASP A 147 -4.44 17.93 17.45
C ASP A 147 -3.48 18.84 18.25
N LYS A 148 -2.60 19.59 17.57
CA LYS A 148 -1.55 20.45 18.12
C LYS A 148 -0.40 19.71 18.80
N THR A 149 -0.32 18.38 18.67
CA THR A 149 0.88 17.63 19.06
C THR A 149 2.03 18.02 18.13
N VAL A 150 3.23 18.13 18.70
CA VAL A 150 4.47 18.35 17.95
C VAL A 150 5.37 17.15 18.13
N ILE A 151 5.85 16.59 17.01
CA ILE A 151 6.76 15.44 16.99
C ILE A 151 8.05 15.86 16.28
N LYS A 152 9.18 15.70 16.97
CA LYS A 152 10.51 15.92 16.39
C LYS A 152 11.07 14.59 15.93
N ALA A 153 11.50 14.51 14.67
CA ALA A 153 12.02 13.29 14.06
C ALA A 153 13.40 13.53 13.43
N LYS A 154 14.34 12.59 13.63
CA LYS A 154 15.62 12.61 12.89
C LYS A 154 15.42 12.22 11.43
N VAL A 155 14.50 11.29 11.18
CA VAL A 155 14.12 10.84 9.84
C VAL A 155 12.60 10.84 9.72
N LEU A 156 12.10 11.46 8.65
CA LEU A 156 10.69 11.42 8.27
C LEU A 156 10.55 10.70 6.92
N ILE A 157 9.70 9.67 6.86
CA ILE A 157 9.40 8.91 5.65
C ILE A 157 7.94 9.16 5.25
N GLY A 158 7.73 9.70 4.05
CA GLY A 158 6.39 9.93 3.49
C GLY A 158 5.79 8.67 2.89
N CYS A 159 4.65 8.23 3.42
CA CYS A 159 3.82 7.11 2.94
C CYS A 159 2.32 7.50 2.92
N ASP A 160 2.04 8.81 2.79
CA ASP A 160 0.74 9.48 3.02
C ASP A 160 -0.09 9.69 1.73
N GLU A 161 0.13 8.81 0.74
CA GLU A 161 -0.63 8.70 -0.51
C GLU A 161 -0.60 9.95 -1.42
N VAL A 162 -1.62 10.13 -2.28
CA VAL A 162 -1.65 11.15 -3.36
C VAL A 162 -1.88 12.58 -2.88
N HIS A 163 -2.28 12.77 -1.63
CA HIS A 163 -2.47 14.09 -0.99
C HIS A 163 -1.45 14.28 0.14
N ALA A 164 -0.22 13.81 -0.10
CA ALA A 164 0.83 13.74 0.88
C ALA A 164 1.32 15.13 1.32
N VAL A 165 1.21 15.39 2.62
CA VAL A 165 1.79 16.57 3.29
C VAL A 165 3.31 16.52 3.18
N VAL A 166 3.89 15.31 3.30
CA VAL A 166 5.35 15.13 3.17
C VAL A 166 5.83 15.45 1.75
N ALA A 167 5.12 14.99 0.72
CA ALA A 167 5.49 15.27 -0.67
C ALA A 167 5.41 16.77 -0.98
N HIS A 168 4.36 17.44 -0.50
CA HIS A 168 4.20 18.89 -0.67
C HIS A 168 5.33 19.67 0.02
N TRP A 169 5.68 19.29 1.25
CA TRP A 169 6.80 19.90 1.99
C TRP A 169 8.14 19.73 1.27
N LEU A 170 8.37 18.59 0.60
CA LEU A 170 9.55 18.34 -0.22
C LEU A 170 9.52 19.06 -1.59
N GLY A 171 8.47 19.81 -1.92
CA GLY A 171 8.32 20.47 -3.22
C GLY A 171 8.06 19.51 -4.38
N ILE A 172 7.61 18.28 -4.10
CA ILE A 172 7.23 17.32 -5.13
C ILE A 172 5.93 17.78 -5.80
N ALA A 173 5.90 17.72 -7.13
CA ALA A 173 4.72 18.13 -7.90
C ALA A 173 3.46 17.36 -7.50
N PRO A 174 2.28 18.00 -7.50
CA PRO A 174 1.03 17.35 -7.15
C PRO A 174 0.68 16.24 -8.16
N ALA A 175 -0.14 15.30 -7.71
CA ALA A 175 -0.62 14.22 -8.57
C ALA A 175 -1.40 14.76 -9.78
N VAL A 176 -1.13 14.20 -10.96
CA VAL A 176 -1.83 14.54 -12.20
C VAL A 176 -3.03 13.62 -12.39
N HIS A 177 -4.21 14.19 -12.61
CA HIS A 177 -5.42 13.42 -12.85
C HIS A 177 -5.33 12.65 -14.19
N SER A 178 -5.50 11.33 -14.14
CA SER A 178 -5.33 10.45 -15.31
C SER A 178 -6.50 10.49 -16.32
N GLY A 179 -7.58 11.17 -16.00
CA GLY A 179 -8.83 11.14 -16.78
C GLY A 179 -9.62 9.83 -16.64
N ARG A 180 -9.19 8.91 -15.77
CA ARG A 180 -9.78 7.58 -15.59
C ARG A 180 -10.26 7.38 -14.16
N SER A 181 -11.39 6.69 -14.04
CA SER A 181 -11.95 6.23 -12.76
C SER A 181 -12.15 4.72 -12.79
N ALA A 182 -12.09 4.09 -11.63
CA ALA A 182 -12.33 2.66 -11.49
C ALA A 182 -13.31 2.41 -10.35
N VAL A 183 -14.28 1.53 -10.59
CA VAL A 183 -15.16 0.97 -9.57
C VAL A 183 -14.74 -0.48 -9.36
N ARG A 184 -14.64 -0.89 -8.09
CA ARG A 184 -14.28 -2.26 -7.71
C ARG A 184 -15.27 -2.77 -6.69
N GLY A 185 -15.58 -4.05 -6.77
CA GLY A 185 -16.49 -4.72 -5.85
C GLY A 185 -16.11 -6.17 -5.63
N PHE A 186 -16.76 -6.78 -4.66
CA PHE A 186 -16.71 -8.22 -4.44
C PHE A 186 -18.12 -8.79 -4.61
N SER A 187 -18.17 -10.01 -5.13
CA SER A 187 -19.37 -10.83 -5.12
C SER A 187 -19.07 -12.13 -4.39
N VAL A 188 -20.04 -12.61 -3.62
CA VAL A 188 -19.93 -13.86 -2.86
C VAL A 188 -20.70 -14.93 -3.62
N PHE A 189 -20.02 -16.01 -3.97
CA PHE A 189 -20.60 -17.16 -4.63
C PHE A 189 -20.52 -18.36 -3.68
N PRO A 190 -21.61 -18.70 -2.96
CA PRO A 190 -21.58 -19.78 -1.95
C PRO A 190 -21.16 -21.14 -2.50
N GLN A 191 -21.46 -21.41 -3.77
CA GLN A 191 -21.11 -22.64 -4.48
C GLN A 191 -19.84 -22.50 -5.34
N GLY A 192 -19.13 -21.37 -5.23
CA GLY A 192 -18.05 -20.99 -6.15
C GLY A 192 -18.56 -20.27 -7.41
N HIS A 193 -17.69 -19.46 -8.02
CA HIS A 193 -18.05 -18.68 -9.22
C HIS A 193 -17.90 -19.45 -10.54
N GLY A 194 -17.35 -20.67 -10.51
CA GLY A 194 -17.18 -21.53 -11.69
C GLY A 194 -16.18 -21.04 -12.76
N MET A 195 -15.78 -19.76 -12.72
CA MET A 195 -14.80 -19.20 -13.67
C MET A 195 -13.41 -19.83 -13.47
N GLN A 196 -12.82 -20.28 -14.58
CA GLN A 196 -11.48 -20.87 -14.61
C GLN A 196 -10.40 -19.91 -15.11
N GLU A 197 -10.80 -18.76 -15.65
CA GLU A 197 -9.91 -17.76 -16.25
C GLU A 197 -10.33 -16.34 -15.84
N VAL A 198 -9.38 -15.42 -15.91
CA VAL A 198 -9.68 -13.99 -15.76
C VAL A 198 -10.26 -13.47 -17.07
N GLN A 199 -11.42 -12.83 -17.01
CA GLN A 199 -12.06 -12.25 -18.18
C GLN A 199 -12.03 -10.74 -18.10
N GLN A 200 -11.59 -10.10 -19.19
CA GLN A 200 -11.60 -8.65 -19.32
C GLN A 200 -12.41 -8.26 -20.55
N PHE A 201 -13.29 -7.29 -20.39
CA PHE A 201 -14.11 -6.72 -21.45
C PHE A 201 -13.65 -5.29 -21.71
N VAL A 202 -13.41 -4.94 -22.97
CA VAL A 202 -12.95 -3.61 -23.38
C VAL A 202 -13.86 -3.01 -24.44
N ASP A 203 -14.03 -1.69 -24.36
CA ASP A 203 -14.66 -0.85 -25.38
C ASP A 203 -13.96 0.53 -25.37
N LEU A 204 -14.33 1.42 -26.29
CA LEU A 204 -13.77 2.77 -26.39
C LEU A 204 -13.86 3.50 -25.04
N GLY A 205 -12.71 3.66 -24.39
CA GLY A 205 -12.58 4.35 -23.10
C GLY A 205 -13.10 3.57 -21.89
N LYS A 206 -13.49 2.30 -22.02
CA LYS A 206 -14.05 1.48 -20.92
C LYS A 206 -13.34 0.13 -20.81
N ARG A 207 -13.20 -0.34 -19.57
CA ARG A 207 -12.67 -1.66 -19.23
C ARG A 207 -13.39 -2.22 -18.01
N VAL A 208 -13.78 -3.48 -18.07
CA VAL A 208 -14.45 -4.23 -17.00
C VAL A 208 -13.79 -5.61 -16.88
N GLY A 209 -13.67 -6.15 -15.68
CA GLY A 209 -13.09 -7.46 -15.40
C GLY A 209 -12.97 -7.69 -13.90
#